data_AF-A0A9E5VQ15-F1
#
_entry.id   AF-A0A9E5VQ15-F1
#
_cell.length_a   1.000
_cell.length_b   1.000
_cell.length_c   1.000
_cell.angle_alpha   90.00
_cell.angle_beta   90.00
_cell.angle_gamma   90.00
#
_symmetry.space_group_name_H-M   'P 1'
#
loop_
_entity.id
_entity.type
_entity.pdbx_description
1 polymer ?
#
loop_
_entity_poly.entity_id
_entity_poly.type
_entity_poly.pdbx_seq_one_letter_code
_entity_poly.pdbx_strand_id
1 'polypeptide(L)'
;MKNKISSLLLVGFALLSLPGCKKTPDPIDESKTITVNFYVDYNYAAEQIIYHTCDVYLNAKITDIPANPTENMFVDFPNFLGWSSQQLIDDVNDLWDFEVDIVDTTYSTLSIYGIWTE
;
A
#
# COMPACT_ATOMS: atom_id res chain seq x y z
N MET A 1 -52.42 42.51 4.76
CA MET A 1 -52.20 42.34 3.30
C MET A 1 -51.13 41.26 3.17
N LYS A 2 -51.42 39.97 2.87
CA LYS A 2 -51.70 39.36 1.53
C LYS A 2 -50.80 40.00 0.47
N ASN A 3 -49.89 39.36 -0.25
CA ASN A 3 -49.74 38.01 -0.83
C ASN A 3 -48.27 37.95 -1.39
N LYS A 4 -47.59 36.87 -1.77
CA LYS A 4 -47.97 35.68 -2.55
C LYS A 4 -46.78 34.69 -2.55
N ILE A 5 -47.11 33.40 -2.53
CA ILE A 5 -46.24 32.23 -2.72
C ILE A 5 -46.04 31.99 -4.23
N SER A 6 -44.85 31.55 -4.65
CA SER A 6 -44.58 30.71 -5.84
C SER A 6 -43.06 30.53 -6.00
N SER A 7 -42.46 29.42 -6.40
CA SER A 7 -42.83 28.01 -6.59
C SER A 7 -41.51 27.26 -6.85
N LEU A 8 -41.40 26.04 -6.30
CA LEU A 8 -40.71 24.85 -6.80
C LEU A 8 -39.62 24.97 -7.90
N LEU A 9 -38.47 24.35 -7.64
CA LEU A 9 -38.10 23.10 -8.34
C LEU A 9 -37.17 22.24 -7.47
N LEU A 10 -37.70 21.08 -7.03
CA LEU A 10 -36.89 19.92 -6.69
C LEU A 10 -36.20 19.44 -7.98
N VAL A 11 -34.89 19.22 -7.94
CA VAL A 11 -34.27 18.15 -8.71
C VAL A 11 -33.49 17.31 -7.72
N GLY A 12 -34.15 16.26 -7.24
CA GLY A 12 -33.49 15.16 -6.59
C GLY A 12 -32.65 14.43 -7.63
N PHE A 13 -31.34 14.42 -7.44
CA PHE A 13 -30.50 13.37 -7.98
C PHE A 13 -30.29 12.35 -6.86
N ALA A 14 -31.31 11.51 -6.65
CA ALA A 14 -31.12 10.24 -5.98
C ALA A 14 -30.34 9.34 -6.95
N LEU A 15 -29.02 9.36 -6.86
CA LEU A 15 -28.19 8.31 -7.44
C LEU A 15 -28.40 7.06 -6.60
N LEU A 16 -29.39 6.26 -7.02
CA LEU A 16 -29.52 4.87 -6.63
C LEU A 16 -28.37 4.09 -7.27
N SER A 17 -27.20 4.10 -6.65
CA SER A 17 -26.17 3.09 -6.90
C SER A 17 -26.48 1.87 -6.03
N LEU A 18 -26.97 0.80 -6.65
CA LEU A 18 -27.09 -0.51 -6.04
C LEU A 18 -25.71 -1.04 -5.58
N PRO A 19 -25.68 -1.90 -4.55
CA PRO A 19 -24.49 -2.21 -3.77
C PRO A 19 -23.59 -3.21 -4.50
N GLY A 20 -22.64 -2.69 -5.27
CA GLY A 20 -21.35 -3.36 -5.31
C GLY A 20 -20.70 -3.12 -3.96
N CYS A 21 -20.48 -4.16 -3.15
CA CYS A 21 -19.64 -4.09 -1.96
C CYS A 21 -18.21 -3.74 -2.36
N LYS A 22 -17.96 -2.49 -2.77
CA LYS A 22 -16.65 -1.88 -2.62
C LYS A 22 -16.55 -1.65 -1.13
N LYS A 23 -15.82 -2.53 -0.43
CA LYS A 23 -15.44 -2.27 0.95
C LYS A 23 -14.80 -0.88 0.93
N THR A 24 -15.44 0.10 1.56
CA THR A 24 -14.82 1.40 1.75
C THR A 24 -13.49 1.13 2.45
N PRO A 25 -12.36 1.72 2.01
CA PRO A 25 -11.10 1.56 2.70
C PRO A 25 -11.31 1.86 4.19
N ASP A 26 -10.77 0.99 5.05
CA ASP A 26 -10.84 1.23 6.48
C ASP A 26 -10.14 2.56 6.79
N PRO A 27 -10.68 3.40 7.69
CA PRO A 27 -10.07 4.69 8.00
C PRO A 27 -8.67 4.50 8.60
N ILE A 28 -7.78 5.47 8.38
CA ILE A 28 -6.45 5.48 8.98
C ILE A 28 -6.59 5.46 10.51
N ASP A 29 -5.92 4.51 11.16
CA ASP A 29 -5.87 4.36 12.62
C ASP A 29 -4.56 4.94 13.14
N GLU A 30 -4.57 6.26 13.43
CA GLU A 30 -3.41 7.00 13.96
C GLU A 30 -3.00 6.56 15.38
N SER A 31 -3.79 5.69 16.03
CA SER A 31 -3.42 5.13 17.35
C SER A 31 -2.48 3.93 17.23
N LYS A 32 -2.29 3.39 16.02
CA LYS A 32 -1.43 2.24 15.74
C LYS A 32 -0.36 2.60 14.72
N THR A 33 0.89 2.48 15.15
CA THR A 33 2.05 2.60 14.28
C THR A 33 2.57 1.21 13.92
N ILE A 34 2.84 1.01 12.63
CA ILE A 34 3.43 -0.18 12.05
C ILE A 34 4.82 0.18 11.58
N THR A 35 5.83 -0.53 12.07
CA THR A 35 7.20 -0.40 11.58
C THR A 35 7.35 -1.20 10.29
N VAL A 36 7.66 -0.55 9.20
CA VAL A 36 7.89 -1.17 7.89
C VAL A 36 9.39 -1.31 7.69
N ASN A 37 9.85 -2.54 7.49
CA ASN A 37 11.24 -2.84 7.19
C ASN A 37 11.38 -3.30 5.74
N PHE A 38 12.23 -2.61 4.99
CA PHE A 38 12.60 -2.97 3.63
C PHE A 38 13.85 -3.85 3.66
N TYR A 39 13.79 -4.98 2.98
CA TYR A 39 14.89 -5.94 2.86
C TYR A 39 15.24 -6.11 1.39
N VAL A 40 16.51 -6.05 1.04
CA VAL A 40 16.95 -6.26 -0.35
C VAL A 40 17.18 -7.73 -0.70
N ASP A 41 16.96 -8.64 0.25
CA ASP A 41 17.49 -9.99 0.20
C ASP A 41 16.51 -11.02 -0.39
N TYR A 42 17.04 -11.81 -1.33
CA TYR A 42 16.41 -12.99 -1.91
C TYR A 42 16.81 -14.21 -1.08
N ASN A 43 15.93 -14.72 -0.22
CA ASN A 43 15.90 -16.08 0.37
C ASN A 43 17.22 -16.77 0.85
N TYR A 44 18.38 -16.10 0.90
CA TYR A 44 19.68 -16.76 0.98
C TYR A 44 20.70 -16.12 1.93
N ALA A 45 20.56 -14.88 2.41
CA ALA A 45 21.46 -14.44 3.47
C ALA A 45 21.09 -15.13 4.78
N ALA A 46 22.10 -15.68 5.46
CA ALA A 46 21.96 -16.17 6.83
C ALA A 46 21.54 -15.05 7.81
N GLU A 47 21.62 -13.78 7.38
CA GLU A 47 21.26 -12.59 8.14
C GLU A 47 20.44 -11.63 7.26
N GLN A 48 19.21 -11.35 7.67
CA GLN A 48 18.34 -10.38 7.00
C GLN A 48 18.87 -8.95 7.25
N ILE A 49 19.43 -8.33 6.22
CA ILE A 49 19.90 -6.94 6.29
C ILE A 49 18.74 -6.00 5.98
N ILE A 50 18.38 -5.16 6.95
CA ILE A 50 17.40 -4.09 6.76
C ILE A 50 18.06 -2.98 5.94
N TYR A 51 17.46 -2.67 4.78
CA TYR A 51 17.89 -1.62 3.87
C TYR A 51 17.32 -0.25 4.27
N HIS A 52 16.07 -0.24 4.72
CA HIS A 52 15.36 0.97 5.16
C HIS A 52 14.29 0.61 6.18
N THR A 53 14.00 1.53 7.09
CA THR A 53 12.91 1.40 8.05
C THR A 53 12.13 2.70 8.11
N CYS A 54 10.81 2.60 8.10
CA CYS A 54 9.93 3.72 8.35
C CYS A 54 8.72 3.30 9.21
N ASP A 55 8.02 4.27 9.77
CA ASP A 55 6.83 4.05 10.58
C ASP A 55 5.60 4.59 9.85
N VAL A 56 4.54 3.79 9.81
CA VAL A 56 3.30 4.10 9.06
C VAL A 56 2.09 3.80 9.93
N TYR A 57 1.07 4.65 9.90
CA TYR A 57 -0.19 4.36 10.60
C TYR A 57 -0.95 3.19 9.95
N LEU A 58 -1.66 2.40 10.73
CA LEU A 58 -2.49 1.32 10.18
C LEU A 58 -3.53 1.89 9.21
N ASN A 59 -3.75 1.19 8.09
CA ASN A 59 -4.57 1.58 6.94
C ASN A 59 -4.06 2.80 6.15
N ALA A 60 -2.86 3.32 6.44
CA ALA A 60 -2.22 4.36 5.63
C ALA A 60 -1.31 3.76 4.55
N LYS A 61 -0.98 4.57 3.54
CA LYS A 61 0.04 4.25 2.52
C LYS A 61 1.44 4.47 3.09
N ILE A 62 2.39 3.69 2.59
CA ILE A 62 3.81 3.93 2.83
C ILE A 62 4.26 5.08 1.93
N THR A 63 4.76 6.17 2.51
CA THR A 63 5.20 7.37 1.76
C THR A 63 6.70 7.63 1.86
N ASP A 64 7.35 7.09 2.89
CA ASP A 64 8.81 7.07 3.02
C ASP A 64 9.35 5.79 2.37
N ILE A 65 9.58 5.89 1.06
CA ILE A 65 9.98 4.79 0.18
C ILE A 65 11.48 4.92 -0.10
N PRO A 66 12.30 3.88 0.13
CA PRO A 66 13.71 3.95 -0.18
C PRO A 66 13.95 3.97 -1.69
N ALA A 67 15.11 4.48 -2.10
CA ALA A 67 15.54 4.37 -3.49
C ALA A 67 15.69 2.89 -3.90
N ASN A 68 15.48 2.59 -5.18
CA ASN A 68 15.73 1.24 -5.68
C ASN A 68 17.20 0.88 -5.45
N PRO A 69 17.50 -0.34 -4.93
CA PRO A 69 18.86 -0.77 -4.73
C PRO A 69 19.60 -0.83 -6.06
N THR A 70 20.82 -0.29 -6.09
CA THR A 70 21.69 -0.26 -7.29
C THR A 70 22.84 -1.25 -7.19
N GLU A 71 23.23 -1.58 -5.97
CA GLU A 71 24.24 -2.60 -5.70
C GLU A 71 23.54 -3.94 -5.58
N ASN A 72 23.62 -4.72 -6.65
CA ASN A 72 23.20 -6.09 -6.58
C ASN A 72 24.31 -6.93 -5.95
N MET A 73 24.04 -7.45 -4.76
CA MET A 73 24.92 -8.42 -4.12
C MET A 73 24.82 -9.82 -4.76
N PHE A 74 23.90 -10.03 -5.71
CA PHE A 74 23.61 -11.29 -6.39
C PHE A 74 23.83 -11.17 -7.90
N VAL A 75 24.88 -11.82 -8.39
CA VAL A 75 25.26 -11.77 -9.82
C VAL A 75 24.21 -12.42 -10.73
N ASP A 76 23.48 -13.42 -10.23
CA ASP A 76 22.55 -14.23 -11.02
C ASP A 76 21.19 -13.55 -11.25
N PHE A 77 20.83 -12.55 -10.44
CA PHE A 77 19.53 -11.85 -10.54
C PHE A 77 19.72 -10.34 -10.63
N PRO A 78 20.41 -9.81 -11.67
CA PRO A 78 20.90 -8.43 -11.75
C PRO A 78 19.79 -7.36 -11.69
N ASN A 79 18.55 -7.72 -12.02
CA ASN A 79 17.49 -6.77 -12.30
C ASN A 79 16.55 -6.63 -11.11
N PHE A 80 16.57 -5.46 -10.45
CA PHE A 80 15.59 -5.12 -9.43
C PHE A 80 14.23 -4.86 -10.09
N LEU A 81 13.22 -5.63 -9.72
CA LEU A 81 11.88 -5.55 -10.28
C LEU A 81 10.97 -4.63 -9.45
N GLY A 82 11.10 -4.66 -8.13
CA GLY A 82 10.27 -3.86 -7.23
C GLY A 82 10.25 -4.40 -5.80
N TRP A 83 9.30 -3.90 -5.03
CA TRP A 83 9.09 -4.26 -3.63
C TRP A 83 7.84 -5.13 -3.49
N SER A 84 7.82 -6.12 -2.60
CA SER A 84 6.63 -6.93 -2.31
C SER A 84 6.54 -7.28 -0.83
N SER A 85 5.35 -7.48 -0.29
CA SER A 85 5.17 -8.08 1.04
C SER A 85 5.44 -9.60 1.05
N GLN A 86 5.61 -10.19 -0.12
CA GLN A 86 5.98 -11.59 -0.33
C GLN A 86 7.46 -11.70 -0.68
N GLN A 87 8.12 -12.78 -0.24
CA GLN A 87 9.54 -13.03 -0.57
C GLN A 87 9.74 -13.55 -1.99
N LEU A 88 8.69 -14.16 -2.56
CA LEU A 88 8.63 -14.68 -3.91
C LEU A 88 7.27 -14.28 -4.48
N ILE A 89 7.26 -13.88 -5.76
CA ILE A 89 6.03 -13.52 -6.47
C ILE A 89 5.94 -14.34 -7.76
N ASP A 90 4.72 -14.66 -8.17
CA ASP A 90 4.43 -15.34 -9.43
C ASP A 90 4.02 -14.34 -10.53
N ASP A 91 3.50 -13.17 -10.14
CA ASP A 91 3.06 -12.10 -11.05
C ASP A 91 3.60 -10.73 -10.58
N VAL A 92 3.96 -9.85 -11.52
CA VAL A 92 4.35 -8.46 -11.23
C VAL A 92 3.24 -7.67 -10.51
N ASN A 93 1.99 -8.12 -10.63
CA ASN A 93 0.86 -7.54 -9.90
C ASN A 93 0.90 -7.82 -8.38
N ASP A 94 1.75 -8.74 -7.92
CA ASP A 94 1.99 -9.00 -6.50
C ASP A 94 3.06 -8.06 -5.90
N LEU A 95 3.63 -7.17 -6.72
CA LEU A 95 4.46 -6.07 -6.23
C LEU A 95 3.58 -5.06 -5.49
N TRP A 96 4.17 -4.47 -4.45
CA TRP A 96 3.56 -3.40 -3.69
C TRP A 96 3.45 -2.14 -4.56
N ASP A 97 2.22 -1.69 -4.79
CA ASP A 97 1.94 -0.42 -5.46
C ASP A 97 1.74 0.67 -4.39
N PHE A 98 2.80 1.46 -4.19
CA PHE A 98 2.81 2.54 -3.18
C PHE A 98 1.75 3.63 -3.41
N GLU A 99 1.15 3.70 -4.61
CA GLU A 99 0.08 4.65 -4.91
C GLU A 99 -1.31 4.14 -4.52
N VAL A 100 -1.49 2.85 -4.24
CA VAL A 100 -2.81 2.28 -3.94
C VAL A 100 -2.83 1.39 -2.69
N ASP A 101 -1.74 0.68 -2.42
CA ASP A 101 -1.66 -0.27 -1.32
C ASP A 101 -1.54 0.44 0.02
N ILE A 102 -2.20 -0.14 1.01
CA ILE A 102 -2.22 0.33 2.39
C ILE A 102 -1.61 -0.73 3.30
N VAL A 103 -1.05 -0.28 4.41
CA VAL A 103 -0.61 -1.17 5.48
C VAL A 103 -1.83 -1.69 6.23
N ASP A 104 -2.32 -2.88 5.84
CA ASP A 104 -3.39 -3.60 6.52
C ASP A 104 -2.82 -4.87 7.17
N THR A 105 -2.49 -4.78 8.46
CA THR A 105 -1.90 -5.90 9.21
C THR A 105 -2.36 -5.89 10.66
N THR A 106 -2.29 -7.04 11.31
CA THR A 106 -2.51 -7.19 12.76
C THR A 106 -1.20 -7.16 13.56
N TYR A 107 -0.06 -7.20 12.88
CA TYR A 107 1.27 -7.17 13.48
C TYR A 107 1.77 -5.73 13.63
N SER A 108 2.66 -5.47 14.59
CA SER A 108 3.33 -4.16 14.73
C SER A 108 4.45 -3.93 13.70
N THR A 109 4.72 -4.92 12.86
CA THR A 109 5.82 -4.88 11.88
C THR A 109 5.35 -5.47 10.56
N LEU A 110 5.72 -4.81 9.46
CA LEU A 110 5.54 -5.27 8.09
C LEU A 110 6.92 -5.41 7.44
N SER A 111 7.17 -6.57 6.82
CA SER A 111 8.37 -6.77 5.99
C SER A 111 8.02 -6.57 4.53
N ILE A 112 8.82 -5.77 3.84
CA ILE A 112 8.76 -5.55 2.40
C ILE A 112 10.09 -6.01 1.80
N TYR A 113 10.04 -6.90 0.83
CA TYR A 113 11.18 -7.56 0.22
C TYR A 113 11.42 -7.02 -1.17
N GLY A 114 12.69 -6.81 -1.51
CA GLY A 114 13.14 -6.48 -2.85
C GLY A 114 13.07 -7.73 -3.71
N ILE A 115 12.33 -7.65 -4.81
CA ILE A 115 12.20 -8.72 -5.79
C ILE A 115 13.18 -8.48 -6.93
N TRP A 116 13.94 -9.52 -7.25
CA TRP A 116 14.99 -9.50 -8.26
C TRP A 116 14.74 -10.60 -9.30
N THR A 117 15.14 -10.34 -10.54
CA THR A 117 15.04 -11.29 -11.65
C THR A 117 16.35 -11.39 -12.42
N GLU A 118 16.50 -12.50 -13.15
CA GLU A 118 17.58 -12.68 -14.15
C GLU A 118 17.58 -11.55 -15.20
#